data_AF-A0A7V8AG06-F1
#
_entry.id   AF-A0A7V8AG06-F1
#
_cell.length_a   1.000
_cell.length_b   1.000
_cell.length_c   1.000
_cell.angle_alpha   90.00
_cell.angle_beta   90.00
_cell.angle_gamma   90.00
#
_symmetry.space_group_name_H-M   'P 1'
#
loop_
_entity.id
_entity.type
_entity.pdbx_description
1 polymer ?
#
loop_
_entity_poly.entity_id
_entity_poly.type
_entity_poly.pdbx_seq_one_letter_code
_entity_poly.pdbx_strand_id
1 'polypeptide(L)'
;MKCPNCSQENKSSTRFCRKCGRDLALPPVWFPDWRWHLRALSWIFLALIGFFFTASHFLHKLPAPYDQRDIPKEMTPWLNPHKMTPP
;
A
#
# COMPACT_ATOMS: atom_id res chain seq x y z
N MET A 1 23.29 -18.33 -12.40
CA MET A 1 21.88 -18.03 -12.15
C MET A 1 21.12 -19.32 -11.91
N LYS A 2 20.26 -19.34 -10.88
CA LYS A 2 19.50 -20.53 -10.49
C LYS A 2 18.26 -20.68 -11.35
N CYS A 3 18.01 -21.90 -11.83
CA CYS A 3 16.78 -22.21 -12.54
C CYS A 3 15.57 -22.12 -11.59
N PRO A 4 14.50 -21.37 -11.89
CA PRO A 4 13.33 -21.26 -11.02
C PRO A 4 12.51 -22.55 -10.92
N ASN A 5 12.74 -23.54 -11.81
CA ASN A 5 12.01 -24.81 -11.82
C ASN A 5 12.73 -25.92 -11.03
N CYS A 6 14.03 -26.11 -11.27
CA CYS A 6 14.80 -27.24 -10.68
C CYS A 6 15.95 -26.81 -9.77
N SER A 7 16.08 -25.51 -9.51
CA SER A 7 17.09 -24.88 -8.63
C SER A 7 18.56 -25.15 -9.02
N GLN A 8 18.82 -25.70 -10.21
CA GLN A 8 20.18 -25.91 -10.70
C GLN A 8 20.87 -24.57 -10.98
N GLU A 9 22.14 -24.46 -10.58
CA GLU A 9 23.02 -23.36 -10.96
C GLU A 9 23.41 -23.49 -12.44
N ASN A 10 23.00 -22.53 -13.26
CA ASN A 10 23.38 -22.42 -14.67
C ASN A 10 24.26 -21.19 -14.91
N LYS A 11 25.08 -21.20 -15.96
CA LYS A 11 25.83 -20.01 -16.37
C LYS A 11 24.84 -18.90 -16.77
N SER A 12 25.16 -17.65 -16.46
CA SER A 12 24.27 -16.51 -16.79
C SER A 12 24.01 -16.35 -18.30
N SER A 13 24.92 -16.83 -19.14
CA SER A 13 24.80 -16.77 -20.61
C SER A 13 23.99 -17.91 -21.24
N THR A 14 23.52 -18.90 -20.48
CA THR A 14 22.77 -20.04 -21.04
C THR A 14 21.27 -19.73 -21.14
N ARG A 15 20.71 -19.90 -22.36
CA ARG A 15 19.27 -19.71 -22.63
C ARG A 15 18.39 -20.82 -22.05
N PHE A 16 18.90 -22.05 -21.99
CA PHE A 16 18.17 -23.21 -21.46
C PHE A 16 18.87 -23.80 -20.24
N CYS A 17 18.07 -24.28 -19.28
CA CYS A 17 18.59 -25.02 -18.14
C CYS A 17 19.16 -26.37 -18.57
N ARG A 18 20.37 -26.69 -18.11
CA ARG A 18 21.05 -27.94 -18.47
C ARG A 18 20.38 -29.21 -17.94
N LYS A 19 19.66 -29.13 -16.82
CA LYS A 19 18.99 -30.27 -16.18
C LYS A 19 17.54 -30.46 -16.62
N CYS A 20 16.75 -29.38 -16.70
CA CYS A 20 15.31 -29.47 -16.97
C CYS A 20 14.89 -28.94 -18.34
N GLY A 21 15.82 -28.39 -19.15
CA GLY A 21 15.53 -27.87 -20.49
C GLY A 21 14.70 -26.59 -20.53
N ARG A 22 14.27 -26.03 -19.39
CA ARG A 22 13.46 -24.81 -19.33
C ARG A 22 14.21 -23.61 -19.90
N ASP A 23 13.56 -22.85 -20.79
CA ASP A 23 14.07 -21.54 -21.24
C ASP A 23 14.09 -20.57 -20.04
N LEU A 24 15.26 -20.04 -19.74
CA LEU A 24 15.53 -19.15 -18.62
C LEU A 24 15.28 -17.67 -18.97
N ALA A 25 15.03 -17.34 -20.25
CA ALA A 25 14.63 -16.01 -20.68
C ALA A 25 13.12 -15.75 -20.47
N LEU A 26 12.34 -16.81 -20.30
CA LEU A 26 10.90 -16.68 -20.01
C LEU A 26 10.67 -16.46 -18.51
N PRO A 27 9.67 -15.63 -18.14
CA PRO A 27 9.29 -15.47 -16.75
C PRO A 27 8.83 -16.81 -16.14
N PRO A 28 8.93 -16.96 -14.81
CA PRO A 28 8.51 -18.18 -14.14
C PRO A 28 7.00 -18.37 -14.28
N VAL A 29 6.56 -19.63 -14.31
CA VAL A 29 5.14 -19.99 -14.51
C VAL A 29 4.20 -19.48 -13.42
N TRP A 30 4.73 -19.14 -12.25
CA TRP A 30 3.97 -18.57 -11.16
C TRP A 30 3.78 -17.06 -11.28
N PHE A 31 4.47 -16.39 -12.22
CA PHE A 31 4.40 -14.93 -12.35
C PHE A 31 2.98 -14.52 -12.78
N PRO A 32 2.27 -13.70 -11.99
CA PRO A 32 0.87 -13.41 -12.29
C PRO A 32 0.71 -12.49 -13.51
N ASP A 33 -0.35 -12.70 -14.28
CA ASP A 33 -0.70 -11.81 -15.39
C ASP A 33 -1.18 -10.43 -14.94
N TRP A 34 -1.24 -9.46 -15.86
CA TRP A 34 -1.80 -8.13 -15.60
C TRP A 34 -3.23 -8.16 -15.04
N ARG A 35 -4.07 -9.11 -15.49
CA ARG A 35 -5.44 -9.29 -14.99
C ARG A 35 -5.46 -9.71 -13.52
N TRP A 36 -4.51 -10.53 -13.10
CA TRP A 36 -4.35 -10.92 -11.69
C TRP A 36 -3.98 -9.70 -10.86
N HIS A 37 -3.02 -8.90 -11.33
CA HIS A 37 -2.59 -7.68 -10.64
C HIS A 37 -3.74 -6.69 -10.47
N LEU A 38 -4.50 -6.42 -11.54
CA LEU A 38 -5.66 -5.54 -11.47
C LEU A 38 -6.69 -6.01 -10.45
N ARG A 39 -7.01 -7.31 -10.45
CA ARG A 39 -7.96 -7.89 -9.50
C ARG A 39 -7.42 -7.78 -8.07
N ALA A 40 -6.16 -8.14 -7.84
CA ALA A 40 -5.54 -8.10 -6.52
C ALA A 40 -5.49 -6.67 -5.97
N LEU A 41 -5.03 -5.70 -6.77
CA LEU A 41 -4.98 -4.30 -6.40
C LEU A 41 -6.37 -3.74 -6.13
N SER A 42 -7.36 -4.07 -6.96
CA SER A 42 -8.75 -3.64 -6.75
C SER A 42 -9.26 -4.06 -5.36
N TRP A 43 -9.09 -5.33 -4.97
CA TRP A 43 -9.49 -5.80 -3.64
C TRP A 43 -8.75 -5.10 -2.51
N ILE A 44 -7.43 -4.92 -2.64
CA ILE A 44 -6.62 -4.22 -1.64
C ILE A 44 -7.11 -2.78 -1.44
N PHE A 45 -7.31 -2.03 -2.53
CA PHE A 45 -7.76 -0.65 -2.45
C PHE A 45 -9.18 -0.54 -1.89
N LEU A 46 -10.11 -1.40 -2.30
CA LEU A 46 -11.47 -1.42 -1.75
C LEU A 46 -11.47 -1.71 -0.25
N ALA A 47 -10.64 -2.65 0.20
CA ALA A 47 -10.49 -2.97 1.63
C ALA A 47 -9.91 -1.78 2.42
N LEU A 48 -8.85 -1.13 1.91
CA LEU A 48 -8.26 0.04 2.56
C LEU A 48 -9.24 1.21 2.64
N ILE A 49 -9.98 1.48 1.56
CA ILE A 49 -10.99 2.54 1.52
C ILE A 49 -12.10 2.24 2.54
N GLY A 50 -12.65 1.03 2.52
CA GLY A 50 -13.70 0.62 3.46
C GLY A 50 -13.24 0.71 4.92
N PHE A 51 -12.02 0.24 5.20
CA PHE A 51 -11.40 0.34 6.51
C PHE A 51 -11.24 1.80 6.96
N PHE A 52 -10.72 2.67 6.09
CA PHE A 52 -10.54 4.09 6.39
C PHE A 52 -11.86 4.77 6.77
N PHE A 53 -12.92 4.58 5.97
CA PHE A 53 -14.22 5.19 6.26
C PHE A 53 -14.85 4.63 7.54
N THR A 54 -14.70 3.32 7.76
CA THR A 54 -15.18 2.67 8.99
C THR A 54 -14.45 3.24 10.20
N ALA A 55 -13.12 3.24 10.20
CA ALA A 55 -12.31 3.79 11.28
C ALA A 55 -12.61 5.28 11.51
N SER A 56 -12.68 6.08 10.45
CA SER A 56 -13.05 7.50 10.54
C SER A 56 -14.42 7.69 11.21
N HIS A 57 -15.43 6.94 10.80
CA HIS A 57 -16.77 7.01 11.39
C HIS A 57 -16.77 6.61 12.88
N PHE A 58 -15.97 5.61 13.28
CA PHE A 58 -15.82 5.24 14.69
C PHE A 58 -15.06 6.29 15.51
N LEU A 59 -13.99 6.86 14.95
CA LEU A 59 -13.18 7.88 15.63
C LEU A 59 -13.97 9.17 15.85
N HIS A 60 -14.82 9.57 14.90
CA HIS A 60 -15.74 10.72 15.06
C HIS A 60 -16.85 10.52 16.11
N LYS A 61 -16.99 9.30 16.65
CA LYS A 61 -17.90 9.04 17.77
C LYS A 61 -17.24 9.16 19.13
N LEU A 62 -15.92 9.36 19.17
CA LEU A 62 -15.20 9.51 20.43
C LEU A 62 -15.55 10.87 21.07
N PRO A 63 -15.69 10.94 22.40
CA PRO A 63 -15.90 12.22 23.06
C PRO A 63 -14.67 13.12 22.92
N ALA A 64 -14.87 14.44 22.97
CA ALA A 64 -13.78 15.40 23.14
C ALA A 64 -12.93 14.99 24.37
N PRO A 65 -11.60 15.00 24.31
CA PRO A 65 -10.74 15.71 23.33
C PRO A 65 -10.22 14.87 22.16
N TYR A 66 -10.66 13.61 22.02
CA TYR A 66 -10.05 12.69 21.03
C TYR A 66 -10.54 12.87 19.59
N ASP A 67 -11.72 13.47 19.41
CA ASP A 67 -12.29 13.82 18.10
C ASP A 67 -11.88 15.23 17.62
N GLN A 68 -11.11 15.98 18.41
CA GLN A 68 -10.74 17.34 18.07
C GLN A 68 -9.25 17.60 18.26
N ARG A 69 -8.61 18.12 17.21
CA ARG A 69 -7.30 18.73 17.35
C ARG A 69 -7.48 20.11 17.99
N ASP A 70 -7.15 20.22 19.27
CA ASP A 70 -7.04 21.51 19.94
C ASP A 70 -5.86 22.27 19.34
N ILE A 71 -6.16 23.32 18.57
CA ILE A 71 -5.16 24.24 18.03
C ILE A 71 -5.13 25.45 18.96
N PRO A 72 -4.02 25.69 19.68
CA PRO A 72 -3.84 26.88 20.50
C PRO A 72 -4.07 28.14 19.66
N LYS A 73 -4.86 29.07 20.21
CA LYS A 73 -5.26 30.30 19.52
C LYS A 73 -4.07 31.22 19.28
N GLU A 74 -3.06 31.13 20.15
CA GLU A 74 -1.80 31.87 20.10
C GLU A 74 -1.00 31.53 18.84
N MET A 75 -1.08 30.29 18.37
CA MET A 75 -0.38 29.83 17.16
C MET A 75 -1.14 30.11 15.87
N THR A 76 -2.47 30.32 15.94
CA THR A 76 -3.32 30.51 14.75
C THR A 76 -4.31 31.67 14.90
N PRO A 77 -3.84 32.89 15.19
CA PRO A 77 -4.71 34.05 15.40
C PRO A 77 -5.58 34.37 14.16
N TRP A 78 -5.10 34.07 12.95
CA TRP A 78 -5.85 34.25 11.70
C TRP A 78 -6.98 33.21 11.48
N LEU A 79 -7.00 32.09 12.21
CA LEU A 79 -7.96 31.00 11.97
C LEU A 79 -9.36 31.34 12.47
N ASN A 80 -9.47 32.12 13.56
CA ASN A 80 -10.75 32.56 14.13
C ASN A 80 -10.66 34.02 14.64
N PRO A 81 -10.55 35.00 13.73
CA PRO A 81 -10.22 36.39 14.11
C PRO A 81 -11.27 37.06 15.01
N HIS A 82 -12.53 36.65 14.87
CA HIS A 82 -13.66 37.17 15.65
C HIS A 82 -13.74 36.62 17.08
N LYS A 83 -12.94 35.60 17.43
CA LYS A 83 -12.93 34.98 18.77
C LYS A 83 -11.80 35.49 19.67
N MET A 84 -11.00 36.44 19.17
CA MET A 84 -9.94 37.08 19.95
C MET A 84 -10.53 38.28 20.69
N THR A 85 -10.68 38.16 22.01
CA THR A 85 -10.92 39.34 22.86
C THR A 85 -9.61 40.08 23.04
N PRO A 86 -9.56 41.41 22.78
CA PRO A 86 -8.39 42.21 23.10
C PRO A 86 -8.16 42.21 24.63
N PRO A 87 -6.89 42.31 25.07
CA PRO A 87 -6.51 42.31 26.48
C PRO A 87 -7.02 43.55 27.23
#